data_AF-V7FD83-F1
#
_entry.id   AF-V7FD83-F1
#
_cell.length_a   1.000
_cell.length_b   1.000
_cell.length_c   1.000
_cell.angle_alpha   90.00
_cell.angle_beta   90.00
_cell.angle_gamma   90.00
#
_symmetry.space_group_name_H-M   'P 1'
#
loop_
_entity.id
_entity.type
_entity.pdbx_description
1 polymer ?
#
loop_
_entity_poly.entity_id
_entity_poly.type
_entity_poly.pdbx_seq_one_letter_code
_entity_poly.pdbx_strand_id
1 'polypeptide(L)'
;MATRRDSGFERRRKRKLERNKMADQLANEIIAMIKKRAASEGGIAPATGGEITAATGLTSLGIDSLGLADVLWDLEQAYGIEIEMNTAEAWSDLQNVGDMVEAVRSLLAKGV
;
A
#
# COMPACT_ATOMS: atom_id res chain seq x y z
N MET A 1 43.73 -13.53 18.39
CA MET A 1 42.59 -13.89 19.25
C MET A 1 41.64 -12.70 19.28
N ALA A 2 40.67 -12.62 18.36
CA ALA A 2 39.70 -11.53 18.32
C ALA A 2 38.37 -12.00 17.69
N THR A 3 37.34 -11.97 18.53
CA THR A 3 35.95 -11.58 18.23
C THR A 3 35.19 -12.35 17.14
N ARG A 4 34.67 -13.53 17.51
CA ARG A 4 33.42 -14.09 16.96
C ARG A 4 32.22 -13.55 17.72
N ARG A 5 31.84 -12.29 17.54
CA ARG A 5 30.56 -11.74 18.05
C ARG A 5 30.13 -10.56 17.19
N ASP A 6 29.42 -10.80 16.08
CA ASP A 6 28.49 -9.78 15.53
C ASP A 6 27.50 -10.31 14.47
N SER A 7 27.70 -11.52 13.93
CA SER A 7 26.94 -12.02 12.76
C SER A 7 25.42 -12.13 12.95
N GLY A 8 24.92 -12.17 14.18
CA GLY A 8 23.48 -12.19 14.47
C GLY A 8 22.83 -10.81 14.40
N PHE A 9 23.58 -9.75 14.74
CA PHE A 9 23.06 -8.39 14.86
C PHE A 9 22.92 -7.74 13.48
N GLU A 10 23.92 -7.93 12.62
CA GLU A 10 23.90 -7.47 11.23
C GLU A 10 22.80 -8.15 10.40
N ARG A 11 22.56 -9.46 10.64
CA ARG A 11 21.47 -10.19 9.96
C ARG A 11 20.09 -9.69 10.37
N ARG A 12 19.88 -9.36 11.66
CA ARG A 12 18.61 -8.75 12.11
C ARG A 12 18.43 -7.33 11.58
N ARG A 13 19.51 -6.54 11.51
CA ARG A 13 19.49 -5.19 10.92
C ARG A 13 19.16 -5.21 9.42
N LYS A 14 19.81 -6.07 8.63
CA LYS A 14 19.50 -6.23 7.19
C LYS A 14 18.05 -6.64 6.95
N ARG A 15 17.55 -7.65 7.67
CA ARG A 15 16.14 -8.09 7.59
C ARG A 15 15.10 -7.03 8.00
N LYS A 16 15.47 -6.06 8.84
CA LYS A 16 14.57 -4.96 9.19
C LYS A 16 14.59 -3.87 8.11
N LEU A 17 15.76 -3.55 7.58
CA LEU A 17 15.94 -2.56 6.52
C LEU A 17 15.28 -2.99 5.20
N GLU A 18 15.43 -4.25 4.81
CA GLU A 18 14.80 -4.78 3.59
C GLU A 18 13.27 -4.79 3.68
N ARG A 19 12.72 -5.07 4.87
CA ARG A 19 11.27 -5.00 5.11
C ARG A 19 10.72 -3.58 5.03
N ASN A 20 11.45 -2.60 5.57
CA ASN A 20 11.05 -1.20 5.45
C ASN A 20 11.10 -0.77 3.99
N LYS A 21 12.19 -1.07 3.29
CA LYS A 21 12.36 -0.70 1.89
C LYS A 21 11.25 -1.25 0.99
N MET A 22 10.79 -2.49 1.24
CA MET A 22 9.63 -3.05 0.54
C MET A 22 8.30 -2.36 0.91
N ALA A 23 8.10 -2.00 2.19
CA ALA A 23 6.89 -1.28 2.60
C ALA A 23 6.83 0.13 2.00
N ASP A 24 7.95 0.84 1.97
CA ASP A 24 8.09 2.15 1.33
C ASP A 24 7.87 2.05 -0.20
N GLN A 25 8.33 0.95 -0.81
CA GLN A 25 8.15 0.72 -2.24
C GLN A 25 6.69 0.41 -2.60
N LEU A 26 6.02 -0.44 -1.82
CA LEU A 26 4.59 -0.71 -1.98
C LEU A 26 3.76 0.57 -1.82
N ALA A 27 4.10 1.40 -0.83
CA ALA A 27 3.47 2.71 -0.65
C ALA A 27 3.60 3.58 -1.90
N ASN A 28 4.82 3.69 -2.44
CA ASN A 28 5.05 4.46 -3.65
C ASN A 28 4.32 3.90 -4.88
N GLU A 29 4.24 2.57 -5.03
CA GLU A 29 3.51 1.95 -6.14
C GLU A 29 2.00 2.21 -6.04
N ILE A 30 1.40 2.03 -4.86
CA ILE A 30 -0.02 2.31 -4.65
C ILE A 30 -0.30 3.79 -4.88
N ILE A 31 0.52 4.68 -4.34
CA ILE A 31 0.42 6.14 -4.59
C ILE A 31 0.54 6.44 -6.08
N ALA A 32 1.48 5.81 -6.79
CA ALA A 32 1.68 6.01 -8.22
C ALA A 32 0.48 5.50 -9.04
N MET A 33 -0.12 4.37 -8.66
CA MET A 33 -1.31 3.80 -9.26
C MET A 33 -2.51 4.72 -9.08
N ILE A 34 -2.75 5.20 -7.85
CA ILE A 34 -3.78 6.19 -7.54
C ILE A 34 -3.55 7.48 -8.36
N LYS A 35 -2.31 7.99 -8.45
CA LYS A 35 -1.97 9.18 -9.27
C LYS A 35 -2.18 8.95 -10.77
N LYS A 36 -1.85 7.78 -11.28
CA LYS A 36 -2.04 7.44 -12.70
C LYS A 36 -3.52 7.41 -13.04
N ARG A 37 -4.32 6.78 -12.17
CA ARG A 37 -5.76 6.67 -12.29
C ARG A 37 -6.46 8.02 -12.14
N ALA A 38 -6.00 8.83 -11.19
CA ALA A 38 -6.36 10.24 -11.05
C ALA A 38 -6.18 11.03 -12.35
N ALA A 39 -5.04 10.86 -13.01
CA ALA A 39 -4.73 11.52 -14.27
C ALA A 39 -5.52 10.94 -15.47
N SER A 40 -5.83 9.64 -15.45
CA SER A 40 -6.53 8.95 -16.55
C SER A 40 -8.05 9.12 -16.51
N GLU A 41 -8.68 9.05 -15.34
CA GLU A 41 -10.14 9.04 -15.20
C GLU A 41 -10.70 10.32 -14.58
N GLY A 42 -9.86 11.23 -14.09
CA GLY A 42 -10.25 12.55 -13.58
C GLY A 42 -11.13 12.56 -12.34
N GLY A 43 -11.52 11.38 -11.82
CA GLY A 43 -12.43 11.22 -10.68
C GLY A 43 -11.76 11.10 -9.32
N ILE A 44 -10.46 10.83 -9.27
CA ILE A 44 -9.69 10.70 -8.04
C ILE A 44 -8.64 11.81 -8.05
N ALA A 45 -8.73 12.81 -7.18
CA ALA A 45 -7.68 13.81 -7.06
C ALA A 45 -7.71 14.41 -5.66
N PRO A 46 -6.55 14.71 -5.05
CA PRO A 46 -6.54 15.45 -3.80
C PRO A 46 -7.20 16.81 -4.04
N ALA A 47 -8.26 17.09 -3.28
CA ALA A 47 -9.02 18.35 -3.38
C ALA A 47 -8.13 19.61 -3.26
N THR A 48 -6.95 19.48 -2.65
CA THR A 48 -5.98 20.57 -2.42
C THR A 48 -4.89 20.68 -3.48
N GLY A 49 -4.87 19.84 -4.52
CA GLY A 49 -3.78 19.82 -5.51
C GLY A 49 -2.41 19.46 -4.93
N GLY A 50 -2.37 18.99 -3.68
CA GLY A 50 -1.16 18.60 -2.96
C GLY A 50 -0.66 17.21 -3.35
N GLU A 51 0.56 16.89 -2.93
CA GLU A 51 1.13 15.56 -3.13
C GLU A 51 0.31 14.49 -2.38
N ILE A 52 -0.05 13.41 -3.07
CA ILE A 52 -0.63 12.22 -2.43
C ILE A 52 0.48 11.54 -1.63
N THR A 53 0.25 11.37 -0.33
CA THR A 53 1.15 10.70 0.63
C THR A 53 0.38 9.62 1.38
N ALA A 54 1.06 8.78 2.15
CA ALA A 54 0.40 7.78 2.99
C ALA A 54 -0.59 8.39 4.02
N ALA A 55 -0.37 9.64 4.45
CA ALA A 55 -1.29 10.34 5.35
C ALA A 55 -2.53 10.91 4.64
N THR A 56 -2.58 10.88 3.31
CA THR A 56 -3.69 11.43 2.56
C THR A 56 -4.93 10.55 2.71
N GLY A 57 -6.05 11.15 3.12
CA GLY A 57 -7.32 10.45 3.27
C GLY A 57 -7.92 10.01 1.93
N LEU A 58 -8.46 8.79 1.84
CA LEU A 58 -9.06 8.25 0.62
C LEU A 58 -10.28 9.04 0.19
N THR A 59 -11.14 9.38 1.15
CA THR A 59 -12.30 10.24 0.92
C THR A 59 -11.89 11.64 0.46
N SER A 60 -10.73 12.13 0.90
CA SER A 60 -10.19 13.44 0.48
C SER A 60 -9.64 13.42 -0.94
N LEU A 61 -9.35 12.24 -1.48
CA LEU A 61 -8.99 12.02 -2.88
C LEU A 61 -10.24 11.86 -3.77
N GLY A 62 -11.45 11.84 -3.21
CA GLY A 62 -12.67 11.52 -3.94
C GLY A 62 -12.83 10.03 -4.23
N ILE A 63 -12.13 9.16 -3.48
CA ILE A 63 -12.32 7.71 -3.58
C ILE A 63 -13.58 7.34 -2.80
N ASP A 64 -14.70 7.24 -3.53
CA ASP A 64 -15.95 6.63 -3.05
C ASP A 64 -15.88 5.10 -3.13
N SER A 65 -16.90 4.41 -2.61
CA SER A 65 -16.98 2.93 -2.63
C SER A 65 -16.85 2.32 -4.04
N LEU A 66 -17.28 3.04 -5.10
CA LEU A 66 -17.10 2.61 -6.49
C LEU A 66 -15.66 2.81 -6.97
N GLY A 67 -15.03 3.95 -6.61
CA GLY A 67 -13.62 4.19 -6.90
C GLY A 67 -12.68 3.24 -6.15
N LEU A 68 -13.05 2.87 -4.92
CA LEU A 68 -12.33 1.87 -4.13
C LEU A 68 -12.41 0.49 -4.79
N ALA A 69 -13.60 0.08 -5.25
CA ALA A 69 -13.77 -1.19 -5.97
C ALA A 69 -12.91 -1.25 -7.24
N ASP A 70 -12.79 -0.15 -7.97
CA ASP A 70 -11.98 -0.08 -9.17
C ASP A 70 -10.47 -0.13 -8.87
N VAL A 71 -10.02 0.56 -7.81
CA VAL A 71 -8.63 0.45 -7.32
C VAL A 71 -8.32 -0.97 -6.84
N LEU A 72 -9.24 -1.62 -6.13
CA LEU A 72 -9.11 -3.00 -5.69
C LEU A 72 -8.93 -3.95 -6.87
N TRP A 73 -9.73 -3.76 -7.93
CA TRP A 73 -9.60 -4.52 -9.17
C TRP A 73 -8.22 -4.30 -9.82
N ASP A 74 -7.73 -3.06 -9.89
CA ASP A 74 -6.38 -2.77 -10.40
C ASP A 74 -5.29 -3.49 -9.59
N LEU A 75 -5.42 -3.49 -8.26
CA LEU A 75 -4.47 -4.12 -7.35
C LEU A 75 -4.49 -5.65 -7.50
N GLU A 76 -5.66 -6.25 -7.64
CA GLU A 76 -5.82 -7.68 -7.93
C GLU A 76 -5.11 -8.05 -9.25
N GLN A 77 -5.28 -7.26 -10.31
CA GLN A 77 -4.62 -7.50 -11.59
C GLN A 77 -3.11 -7.22 -11.55
N ALA A 78 -2.69 -6.17 -10.85
CA ALA A 78 -1.29 -5.74 -10.78
C ALA A 78 -0.43 -6.68 -9.93
N TYR A 79 -0.97 -7.16 -8.80
CA TYR A 79 -0.26 -8.01 -7.86
C TYR A 79 -0.67 -9.49 -7.95
N GLY A 80 -1.73 -9.82 -8.69
CA GLY A 80 -2.23 -11.19 -8.82
C GLY A 80 -2.81 -11.74 -7.52
N ILE A 81 -3.41 -10.88 -6.69
CA ILE A 81 -3.99 -11.26 -5.39
C ILE A 81 -5.50 -11.39 -5.48
N GLU A 82 -6.08 -12.48 -4.98
CA GLU A 82 -7.54 -12.64 -4.92
C GLU A 82 -8.09 -11.95 -3.66
N ILE A 83 -8.89 -10.90 -3.86
CA ILE A 83 -9.47 -10.14 -2.76
C ILE A 83 -10.78 -10.81 -2.32
N GLU A 84 -10.68 -11.79 -1.43
CA GLU A 84 -11.87 -12.45 -0.86
C GLU A 84 -12.79 -11.43 -0.16
N MET A 85 -14.11 -11.63 -0.20
CA MET A 85 -15.08 -10.74 0.46
C MET A 85 -14.85 -10.57 1.97
N ASN A 86 -14.19 -11.52 2.66
CA ASN A 86 -13.75 -11.33 4.06
C ASN A 86 -12.71 -10.20 4.21
N THR A 87 -11.96 -9.93 3.15
CA THR A 87 -10.98 -8.85 3.10
C THR A 87 -11.63 -7.55 2.68
N ALA A 88 -12.75 -7.57 1.91
CA ALA A 88 -13.60 -6.40 1.59
C ALA A 88 -13.94 -5.53 2.81
N GLU A 89 -14.18 -6.18 3.96
CA GLU A 89 -14.42 -5.49 5.24
C GLU A 89 -13.19 -4.70 5.71
N ALA A 90 -11.97 -5.24 5.54
CA ALA A 90 -10.74 -4.54 5.88
C ALA A 90 -10.50 -3.32 5.00
N TRP A 91 -11.08 -3.28 3.78
CA TRP A 91 -11.00 -2.11 2.91
C TRP A 91 -12.04 -1.03 3.21
N SER A 92 -13.14 -1.41 3.87
CA SER A 92 -14.19 -0.49 4.29
C SER A 92 -13.77 0.37 5.48
N ASP A 93 -12.80 -0.09 6.28
CA ASP A 93 -12.27 0.63 7.44
C ASP A 93 -11.14 1.62 7.06
N LEU A 94 -10.70 1.61 5.80
CA LEU A 94 -9.54 2.38 5.37
C LEU A 94 -9.85 3.87 5.31
N GLN A 95 -9.09 4.66 6.06
CA GLN A 95 -9.25 6.10 6.11
C GLN A 95 -8.27 6.81 5.18
N ASN A 96 -7.03 6.30 5.10
CA ASN A 96 -5.95 6.92 4.35
C ASN A 96 -5.20 5.92 3.45
N VAL A 97 -4.33 6.45 2.59
CA VAL A 97 -3.51 5.65 1.67
C VAL A 97 -2.56 4.73 2.46
N GLY A 98 -2.07 5.13 3.63
CA GLY A 98 -1.25 4.30 4.51
C GLY A 98 -1.98 3.03 4.93
N ASP A 99 -3.24 3.15 5.35
CA ASP A 99 -4.08 1.99 5.68
C ASP A 99 -4.21 1.05 4.47
N MET A 100 -4.43 1.58 3.25
CA MET A 100 -4.47 0.75 2.02
C MET A 100 -3.17 -0.03 1.82
N VAL A 101 -2.02 0.63 2.02
CA VAL A 101 -0.71 0.01 1.88
C VAL A 101 -0.54 -1.12 2.88
N GLU A 102 -0.95 -0.92 4.13
CA GLU A 102 -0.90 -1.97 5.16
C GLU A 102 -1.86 -3.13 4.87
N ALA A 103 -3.05 -2.85 4.31
CA ALA A 103 -4.01 -3.86 3.89
C ALA A 103 -3.45 -4.72 2.74
N VAL A 104 -2.95 -4.10 1.66
CA VAL A 104 -2.30 -4.80 0.52
C VAL A 104 -1.10 -5.62 1.01
N ARG A 105 -0.27 -5.04 1.88
CA ARG A 105 0.88 -5.73 2.44
C ARG A 105 0.47 -6.97 3.26
N SER A 106 -0.60 -6.85 4.04
CA SER A 106 -1.13 -7.95 4.84
C SER A 106 -1.70 -9.07 3.96
N LEU A 107 -2.30 -8.72 2.82
CA LEU A 107 -2.76 -9.68 1.82
C LEU A 107 -1.61 -10.39 1.12
N LEU A 108 -0.61 -9.65 0.64
CA LEU A 108 0.60 -10.22 0.06
C LEU A 108 1.33 -11.14 1.05
N ALA A 109 1.27 -10.84 2.35
CA ALA A 109 1.84 -11.68 3.39
C ALA A 109 1.00 -12.93 3.72
N LYS A 110 -0.32 -12.91 3.43
CA LYS A 110 -1.24 -14.04 3.62
C LYS A 110 -1.32 -14.96 2.40
N GLY A 111 -1.13 -14.41 1.19
CA GLY A 111 -1.23 -15.12 -0.09
C GLY A 111 0.02 -15.90 -0.52
N VAL A 112 0.96 -16.16 0.40
CA VAL A 112 2.20 -16.94 0.17
C VAL A 112 2.27 -18.13 1.11
#